data_AF-A0A7X6ZLK8-F1
#
_entry.id   AF-A0A7X6ZLK8-F1
#
_cell.length_a   1.000
_cell.length_b   1.000
_cell.length_c   1.000
_cell.angle_alpha   90.00
_cell.angle_beta   90.00
_cell.angle_gamma   90.00
#
_symmetry.space_group_name_H-M   'P 1'
#
loop_
_entity.id
_entity.type
_entity.pdbx_description
1 polymer ?
#
loop_
_entity_poly.entity_id
_entity_poly.type
_entity_poly.pdbx_seq_one_letter_code
_entity_poly.pdbx_strand_id
1 'polypeptide(L)'
;MGAVPVSILQVRGLKFYPKSLEQGSMSEKALKAAIAQMYLKGVSTRKVSSIVEELCGLEVSSTQVSRLTAELDEQLELFRERKLNDSYKNIYLDAMYEKVRHNGTVCKLGV
;
A
#
# COMPACT_ATOMS: atom_id res chain seq x y z
N MET A 1 5.96 -3.69 -19.58
CA MET A 1 4.92 -3.06 -20.43
C MET A 1 4.88 -1.59 -20.07
N GLY A 2 4.98 -0.69 -21.05
CA GLY A 2 5.10 0.76 -20.85
C GLY A 2 3.78 1.52 -20.91
N ALA A 3 3.86 2.86 -20.96
CA ALA A 3 2.71 3.74 -21.00
C ALA A 3 1.86 3.53 -22.27
N VAL A 4 0.54 3.35 -22.09
CA VAL A 4 -0.44 3.26 -23.18
C VAL A 4 -1.35 4.49 -23.11
N PRO A 5 -1.31 5.40 -24.09
CA PRO A 5 -2.24 6.53 -24.13
C PRO A 5 -3.64 6.01 -24.44
N VAL A 6 -4.62 6.42 -23.62
CA VAL A 6 -6.03 6.05 -23.81
C VAL A 6 -6.86 7.33 -23.96
N SER A 7 -7.66 7.41 -25.01
CA SER A 7 -8.61 8.50 -25.22
C SER A 7 -9.98 8.11 -24.68
N ILE A 8 -10.45 8.87 -23.69
CA ILE A 8 -11.78 8.67 -23.09
C ILE A 8 -12.77 9.60 -23.79
N LEU A 9 -13.88 9.04 -24.28
CA LEU A 9 -14.94 9.81 -24.92
C LEU A 9 -15.60 10.78 -23.91
N GLN A 10 -15.69 12.05 -24.28
CA GLN A 10 -16.44 13.05 -23.53
C GLN A 10 -17.86 13.14 -24.09
N VAL A 11 -18.86 12.83 -23.25
CA VAL A 11 -20.27 12.93 -23.63
C VAL A 11 -20.90 14.18 -23.02
N ARG A 12 -21.77 14.87 -23.78
CA ARG A 12 -22.45 16.09 -23.31
C ARG A 12 -23.66 15.72 -22.45
N GLY A 13 -23.75 16.30 -21.25
CA GLY A 13 -24.91 16.15 -20.36
C GLY A 13 -25.05 14.81 -19.63
N LEU A 14 -24.20 13.83 -19.92
CA LEU A 14 -24.18 12.51 -19.27
C LEU A 14 -22.83 12.29 -18.58
N LYS A 15 -22.81 11.53 -17.48
CA LYS A 15 -21.56 11.05 -16.89
C LYS A 15 -21.20 9.73 -17.55
N PHE A 16 -20.19 9.74 -18.42
CA PHE A 16 -19.61 8.53 -19.01
C PHE A 16 -18.16 8.35 -18.58
N TYR A 17 -17.85 7.16 -18.08
CA TYR A 17 -16.47 6.70 -17.86
C TYR A 17 -16.44 5.17 -18.04
N PRO A 18 -15.45 4.62 -18.78
CA PRO A 18 -15.36 3.18 -18.99
C PRO A 18 -15.11 2.45 -17.67
N LYS A 19 -15.91 1.40 -17.40
CA LYS A 19 -15.81 0.60 -16.15
C LYS A 19 -14.49 -0.17 -15.99
N SER A 20 -13.78 -0.40 -17.08
CA SER A 20 -12.48 -1.08 -17.09
C SER A 20 -11.34 -0.20 -16.57
N LEU A 21 -11.54 1.12 -16.48
CA LEU A 21 -10.55 2.07 -16.00
C LEU A 21 -11.04 2.71 -14.69
N GLU A 22 -10.13 2.98 -13.78
CA GLU A 22 -10.40 3.80 -12.60
C GLU A 22 -10.21 5.27 -12.95
N GLN A 23 -11.22 6.09 -12.67
CA GLN A 23 -11.16 7.52 -12.94
C GLN A 23 -10.02 8.17 -12.14
N GLY A 24 -9.09 8.82 -12.85
CA GLY A 24 -7.92 9.46 -12.24
C GLY A 24 -6.78 8.50 -11.87
N SER A 25 -6.88 7.20 -12.16
CA SER A 25 -5.78 6.26 -11.98
C SER A 25 -4.95 6.12 -13.25
N MET A 26 -3.66 6.41 -13.15
CA MET A 26 -2.69 6.16 -14.22
C MET A 26 -2.06 4.76 -14.13
N SER A 27 -2.36 4.01 -13.06
CA SER A 27 -1.77 2.70 -12.79
C SER A 27 -2.84 1.61 -12.73
N GLU A 28 -2.50 0.43 -13.24
CA GLU A 28 -3.35 -0.75 -13.18
C GLU A 28 -3.54 -1.25 -11.74
N LYS A 29 -4.74 -1.74 -11.40
CA LYS A 29 -5.04 -2.32 -10.08
C LYS A 29 -4.09 -3.47 -9.70
N ALA A 30 -3.76 -4.34 -10.66
CA ALA A 30 -2.85 -5.47 -10.42
C ALA A 30 -1.45 -5.00 -9.97
N LEU A 31 -0.94 -3.93 -10.57
CA LEU A 31 0.33 -3.33 -10.18
C LEU A 31 0.28 -2.76 -8.75
N LYS A 32 -0.80 -2.04 -8.41
CA LYS A 32 -1.00 -1.51 -7.04
C LYS A 32 -1.04 -2.64 -6.01
N ALA A 33 -1.75 -3.73 -6.30
CA ALA A 33 -1.83 -4.90 -5.42
C ALA A 33 -0.47 -5.60 -5.24
N ALA A 34 0.33 -5.71 -6.30
CA ALA A 34 1.67 -6.26 -6.22
C ALA A 34 2.59 -5.39 -5.33
N ILE A 35 2.55 -4.07 -5.50
CA ILE A 35 3.28 -3.10 -4.67
C ILE A 35 2.90 -3.24 -3.19
N ALA A 36 1.60 -3.31 -2.90
CA ALA A 36 1.07 -3.53 -1.56
C ALA A 36 1.56 -4.85 -0.94
N GLN A 37 1.55 -5.94 -1.71
CA GLN A 37 2.03 -7.24 -1.24
C GLN A 37 3.55 -7.24 -0.97
N MET A 38 4.35 -6.54 -1.78
CA MET A 38 5.79 -6.40 -1.52
C MET A 38 6.05 -5.64 -0.21
N TYR A 39 5.28 -4.58 0.04
CA TYR A 39 5.38 -3.83 1.29
C TYR A 39 5.05 -4.70 2.51
N LEU A 40 3.95 -5.47 2.46
CA LEU A 40 3.58 -6.44 3.49
C LEU A 40 4.67 -7.50 3.76
N LYS A 41 5.41 -7.88 2.72
CA LYS A 41 6.54 -8.83 2.83
C LYS A 41 7.83 -8.19 3.37
N GLY A 42 7.79 -6.93 3.79
CA GLY A 42 8.95 -6.22 4.34
C GLY A 42 9.92 -5.71 3.28
N VAL A 43 9.51 -5.61 2.02
CA VAL A 43 10.33 -4.98 0.99
C VAL A 43 10.30 -3.46 1.22
N SER A 44 11.47 -2.85 1.41
CA SER A 44 11.55 -1.40 1.62
C SER A 44 10.96 -0.64 0.43
N THR A 45 10.35 0.52 0.68
CA THR A 45 9.71 1.34 -0.37
C THR A 45 10.66 1.71 -1.51
N ARG A 46 11.95 1.90 -1.21
CA ARG A 46 13.01 2.10 -2.21
C ARG A 46 13.26 0.87 -3.08
N LYS A 47 13.26 -0.32 -2.48
CA LYS A 47 13.45 -1.58 -3.22
C LYS A 47 12.21 -1.94 -4.05
N VAL A 48 11.01 -1.57 -3.58
CA VAL A 48 9.79 -1.69 -4.39
C VAL A 48 9.87 -0.80 -5.62
N SER A 49 10.29 0.46 -5.45
CA SER A 49 10.51 1.41 -6.54
C SER A 49 11.48 0.85 -7.60
N SER A 50 12.64 0.33 -7.20
CA SER A 50 13.61 -0.26 -8.14
C SER A 50 13.08 -1.50 -8.87
N ILE A 51 12.35 -2.38 -8.17
CA ILE A 51 11.75 -3.59 -8.78
C ILE A 51 10.71 -3.20 -9.83
N VAL A 52 9.87 -2.20 -9.54
CA VAL A 52 8.84 -1.75 -10.48
C VAL A 52 9.46 -1.07 -11.70
N GLU A 53 10.52 -0.30 -11.50
CA GLU A 53 11.27 0.33 -12.59
C GLU A 53 11.92 -0.73 -13.50
N GLU A 54 12.56 -1.74 -12.93
CA GLU A 54 13.22 -2.83 -13.68
C GLU A 54 12.22 -3.71 -14.45
N LEU A 55 11.08 -4.05 -13.83
CA LEU A 55 10.09 -4.95 -14.44
C LEU A 55 9.13 -4.23 -15.40
N CYS A 56 8.80 -2.98 -15.13
CA CYS A 56 7.76 -2.27 -15.86
C CYS A 56 8.28 -1.09 -16.71
N GLY A 57 9.52 -0.62 -16.49
CA GLY A 57 10.06 0.58 -17.15
C GLY A 57 9.31 1.85 -16.76
N LEU A 58 8.61 1.82 -15.62
CA LEU A 58 7.83 2.93 -15.07
C LEU A 58 8.52 3.43 -13.81
N GLU A 59 8.91 4.71 -13.80
CA GLU A 59 9.40 5.35 -12.59
C GLU A 59 8.26 5.47 -11.57
N VAL A 60 8.35 4.72 -10.46
CA VAL A 60 7.45 4.85 -9.32
C VAL A 60 8.23 5.44 -8.15
N SER A 61 7.87 6.65 -7.74
CA SER A 61 8.50 7.29 -6.59
C SER A 61 8.15 6.60 -5.27
N SER A 62 9.04 6.70 -4.28
CA SER A 62 8.76 6.20 -2.92
C SER A 62 7.50 6.82 -2.30
N THR A 63 7.18 8.08 -2.64
CA THR A 63 5.96 8.76 -2.22
C THR A 63 4.71 8.12 -2.83
N GLN A 64 4.76 7.70 -4.11
CA GLN A 64 3.66 6.96 -4.72
C GLN A 64 3.47 5.58 -4.08
N VAL A 65 4.57 4.86 -3.80
CA VAL A 65 4.51 3.60 -3.06
C VAL A 65 3.85 3.81 -1.70
N SER A 66 4.27 4.83 -0.95
CA SER A 66 3.71 5.14 0.37
C SER A 66 2.23 5.51 0.32
N ARG A 67 1.78 6.21 -0.73
CA ARG A 67 0.34 6.52 -0.93
C ARG A 67 -0.47 5.27 -1.24
N LEU A 68 0.07 4.38 -2.09
CA LEU A 68 -0.60 3.13 -2.44
C LEU A 68 -0.69 2.17 -1.24
N THR A 69 0.28 2.22 -0.34
CA THR A 69 0.26 1.41 0.89
C THR A 69 -0.60 2.00 1.99
N ALA A 70 -0.95 3.29 1.94
CA ALA A 70 -1.79 3.93 2.96
C ALA A 70 -3.20 3.31 3.05
N GLU A 71 -3.73 2.80 1.93
CA GLU A 71 -5.01 2.06 1.92
C GLU A 71 -4.93 0.76 2.76
N LEU A 72 -3.74 0.17 2.92
CA LEU A 72 -3.53 -1.00 3.79
C LEU A 72 -3.56 -0.61 5.27
N ASP A 73 -3.15 0.61 5.62
CA ASP A 73 -3.15 1.08 7.01
C ASP A 73 -4.57 1.08 7.58
N GLU A 74 -5.57 1.46 6.77
CA GLU A 74 -6.98 1.37 7.17
C GLU A 74 -7.41 -0.07 7.46
N GLN A 75 -7.00 -1.03 6.62
CA GLN A 75 -7.31 -2.45 6.86
C GLN A 75 -6.58 -3.01 8.08
N LEU A 76 -5.35 -2.56 8.31
CA LEU A 76 -4.57 -2.91 9.49
C LEU A 76 -5.26 -2.40 10.76
N GLU A 77 -5.76 -1.18 10.75
CA GLU A 77 -6.45 -0.62 11.92
C GLU A 77 -7.75 -1.36 12.22
N LEU A 78 -8.54 -1.68 11.20
CA LEU A 78 -9.72 -2.54 11.36
C LEU A 78 -9.39 -3.91 11.94
N PHE A 79 -8.26 -4.50 11.56
CA PHE A 79 -7.78 -5.76 12.12
C PHE A 79 -7.34 -5.60 13.58
N ARG A 80 -6.68 -4.48 13.93
CA ARG A 80 -6.21 -4.19 15.29
C ARG A 80 -7.36 -3.92 16.25
N GLU A 81 -8.37 -3.16 15.83
CA GLU A 81 -9.53 -2.80 16.65
C GLU A 81 -10.64 -3.87 16.66
N ARG A 82 -10.45 -4.99 15.97
CA ARG A 82 -11.46 -6.06 15.89
C ARG A 82 -11.84 -6.56 17.28
N LYS A 83 -13.14 -6.75 17.50
CA LYS A 83 -13.64 -7.35 18.74
C LYS A 83 -13.30 -8.84 18.77
N LEU A 84 -12.70 -9.27 19.88
CA LEU A 84 -12.45 -10.67 20.18
C LEU A 84 -13.62 -11.16 21.05
N ASN A 85 -14.66 -11.72 20.44
CA ASN A 85 -15.91 -12.08 21.13
C ASN A 85 -15.88 -13.44 21.85
N ASP A 86 -14.77 -14.16 21.76
CA ASP A 86 -14.62 -15.51 22.32
C ASP A 86 -14.03 -15.52 23.73
N SER A 87 -14.24 -16.62 24.46
CA SER A 87 -13.58 -16.87 25.73
C SER A 87 -12.21 -17.52 25.50
N TYR A 88 -11.14 -16.82 25.90
CA TYR A 88 -9.77 -17.31 25.75
C TYR A 88 -9.26 -17.86 27.08
N LYS A 89 -9.00 -19.17 27.13
CA LYS A 89 -8.49 -19.84 28.35
C LYS A 89 -7.05 -19.43 28.69
N ASN A 90 -6.21 -19.21 27.68
CA ASN A 90 -4.82 -18.83 27.80
C ASN A 90 -4.49 -17.74 26.77
N ILE A 91 -3.64 -16.78 27.16
CA ILE A 91 -3.12 -15.73 26.28
C ILE A 91 -1.60 -15.74 26.39
N TYR A 92 -0.93 -15.74 25.25
CA TYR A 92 0.52 -15.58 25.17
C TYR A 92 0.84 -14.15 24.78
N LEU A 93 1.79 -13.56 25.47
CA LEU A 93 2.31 -12.23 25.18
C LEU A 93 3.76 -12.40 24.72
N ASP A 94 4.09 -11.79 23.60
CA ASP A 94 5.45 -11.70 23.10
C ASP A 94 5.81 -10.22 22.95
N ALA A 95 7.09 -9.89 23.06
CA ALA A 95 7.58 -8.52 22.97
C ALA A 95 8.83 -8.47 22.10
N MET A 96 8.78 -7.67 21.03
CA MET A 96 9.91 -7.43 20.15
C MET A 96 10.44 -6.02 20.37
N TYR A 97 11.77 -5.87 20.49
CA TYR A 97 12.39 -4.56 20.65
C TYR A 97 12.99 -4.08 19.34
N GLU A 98 12.45 -2.97 18.82
CA GLU A 98 13.00 -2.32 17.64
C GLU A 98 13.67 -0.98 17.99
N LYS A 99 14.71 -0.63 17.23
CA LYS A 99 15.37 0.67 17.34
C LYS A 99 14.57 1.70 16.56
N VAL A 100 13.82 2.53 17.27
CA VAL A 100 12.97 3.56 16.70
C VAL A 100 13.45 4.95 17.12
N ARG A 101 13.27 5.91 16.24
CA ARG A 101 13.55 7.31 16.53
C ARG A 101 12.34 7.90 17.24
N HIS A 102 12.49 8.23 18.52
CA HIS A 102 11.44 8.81 19.35
C HIS A 102 11.97 10.10 19.98
N ASN A 103 11.26 11.21 19.79
CA ASN A 103 11.65 12.54 20.29
C ASN A 103 13.10 12.96 19.95
N GLY A 104 13.56 12.60 18.74
CA GLY A 104 14.89 12.94 18.24
C GLY A 104 16.02 11.98 18.65
N THR A 105 15.79 11.10 19.62
CA THR A 105 16.76 10.08 20.06
C THR A 105 16.39 8.71 19.51
N VAL A 106 17.39 7.86 19.23
CA VAL A 106 17.15 6.46 18.85
C VAL A 106 17.07 5.64 20.13
N CYS A 107 15.89 5.11 20.43
CA CYS A 107 15.61 4.30 21.62
C CYS A 107 15.18 2.89 21.19
N LYS A 108 15.43 1.88 22.04
CA LYS A 108 14.80 0.57 21.89
C LYS A 108 13.41 0.64 22.49
N LEU A 109 12.36 0.54 21.68
CA LEU A 109 10.97 0.43 22.16
C LEU A 109 10.47 -0.98 21.91
N GLY A 110 9.68 -1.49 22.86
CA GLY A 110 8.88 -2.69 22.64
C GLY A 110 7.74 -2.35 21.69
N VAL A 111 7.62 -3.12 20.60
CA VAL A 111 6.52 -3.05 19.63
C VAL A 111 5.58 -4.23 19.87
#